data_AF-A0A523JV11-F1
#
_entry.id   AF-A0A523JV11-F1
#
_cell.length_a   1.000
_cell.length_b   1.000
_cell.length_c   1.000
_cell.angle_alpha   90.00
_cell.angle_beta   90.00
_cell.angle_gamma   90.00
#
_symmetry.space_group_name_H-M   'P 1'
#
loop_
_entity.id
_entity.type
_entity.pdbx_description
1 polymer ?
#
loop_
_entity_poly.entity_id
_entity_poly.type
_entity_poly.pdbx_seq_one_letter_code
_entity_poly.pdbx_strand_id
1 'polypeptide(L)'
;MSYHVDKFFAAVSVLSGHGHIKQRLISAYEDHLTSIRDDDLPVAVKQTFADLTDLMHHVTPLNGEGPICASVRKMSVDEANQCAQLMVDLYGDMIRHSDSGQTALPLQFGERRSVPALLVKTN
;
A
#
# COMPACT_ATOMS: atom_id res chain seq x y z
N MET A 1 3.72 0.41 -12.82
CA MET A 1 3.42 0.97 -11.49
C MET A 1 4.71 1.58 -10.95
N SER A 2 4.64 2.60 -10.09
CA SER A 2 5.86 3.18 -9.49
C SER A 2 6.51 2.13 -8.58
N TYR A 3 7.85 2.04 -8.58
CA TYR A 3 8.63 1.05 -7.80
C TYR A 3 8.18 0.95 -6.34
N HIS A 4 7.77 2.07 -5.74
CA HIS A 4 7.27 2.14 -4.36
C HIS A 4 5.91 1.45 -4.20
N VAL A 5 5.00 1.60 -5.16
CA VAL A 5 3.68 0.93 -5.14
C VAL A 5 3.87 -0.59 -5.18
N ASP A 6 4.80 -1.08 -6.01
CA ASP A 6 5.10 -2.52 -6.08
C ASP A 6 5.69 -3.05 -4.77
N LYS A 7 6.53 -2.25 -4.09
CA LYS A 7 7.09 -2.61 -2.77
C LYS A 7 6.03 -2.67 -1.67
N PHE A 8 5.14 -1.69 -1.60
CA PHE A 8 4.03 -1.75 -0.64
C PHE A 8 3.04 -2.87 -0.96
N PHE A 9 2.77 -3.14 -2.24
CA PHE A 9 1.97 -4.29 -2.63
C PHE A 9 2.60 -5.60 -2.14
N ALA A 10 3.93 -5.75 -2.29
CA ALA A 10 4.65 -6.91 -1.76
C ALA A 10 4.54 -6.99 -0.22
N ALA A 11 4.71 -5.87 0.49
CA ALA A 11 4.55 -5.80 1.95
C ALA A 11 3.14 -6.22 2.40
N VAL A 12 2.10 -5.68 1.77
CA VAL A 12 0.69 -6.03 2.05
C VAL A 12 0.41 -7.51 1.72
N SER A 13 1.03 -8.03 0.66
CA SER A 13 0.91 -9.45 0.31
C SER A 13 1.51 -10.36 1.39
N VAL A 14 2.65 -9.97 1.98
CA VAL A 14 3.26 -10.70 3.11
C VAL A 14 2.36 -10.64 4.35
N LEU A 15 1.70 -9.51 4.61
CA LEU A 15 0.75 -9.38 5.73
C LEU A 15 -0.45 -10.34 5.60
N SER A 16 -0.91 -10.63 4.37
CA SER A 16 -1.96 -11.61 4.08
C SER A 16 -1.50 -13.06 4.16
N GLY A 17 -0.19 -13.31 4.39
CA GLY A 17 0.37 -14.64 4.50
C GLY A 17 -0.10 -15.40 5.76
N HIS A 18 0.39 -16.61 5.94
CA HIS A 18 0.09 -17.42 7.13
C HIS A 18 1.01 -17.08 8.32
N GLY A 19 0.56 -17.35 9.55
CA GLY A 19 1.37 -17.21 10.76
C GLY A 19 0.92 -16.10 11.70
N HIS A 20 1.78 -15.75 12.66
CA HIS A 20 1.48 -14.75 13.69
C HIS A 20 1.63 -13.34 13.10
N ILE A 21 0.66 -12.45 13.35
CA ILE A 21 0.63 -11.09 12.74
C ILE A 21 1.93 -10.32 12.95
N LYS A 22 2.50 -10.39 14.16
CA LYS A 22 3.78 -9.75 14.47
C LYS A 22 4.94 -10.22 13.58
N GLN A 23 5.02 -11.52 13.31
CA GLN A 23 6.08 -12.06 12.47
C GLN A 23 5.89 -11.59 11.01
N ARG A 24 4.64 -11.61 10.53
CA ARG A 24 4.31 -11.08 9.20
C ARG A 24 4.60 -9.59 9.08
N LEU A 25 4.33 -8.81 10.13
CA LEU A 25 4.60 -7.38 10.18
C LEU A 25 6.10 -7.09 10.11
N ILE A 26 6.92 -7.84 10.86
CA ILE A 26 8.38 -7.74 10.79
C ILE A 26 8.87 -8.03 9.37
N SER A 27 8.50 -9.18 8.80
CA SER A 27 8.93 -9.55 7.44
C SER A 27 8.45 -8.55 6.38
N ALA A 28 7.18 -8.13 6.43
CA ALA A 28 6.64 -7.16 5.48
C ALA A 28 7.41 -5.83 5.52
N TYR A 29 7.80 -5.38 6.71
CA TYR A 29 8.51 -4.12 6.87
C TYR A 29 9.99 -4.24 6.49
N GLU A 30 10.69 -5.26 7.01
CA GLU A 30 12.13 -5.48 6.78
C GLU A 30 12.45 -5.83 5.32
N ASP A 31 11.62 -6.66 4.67
CA ASP A 31 11.91 -7.15 3.33
C ASP A 31 11.55 -6.15 2.21
N HIS A 32 10.62 -5.24 2.49
CA HIS A 32 10.00 -4.41 1.45
C HIS A 32 9.98 -2.91 1.74
N LEU A 33 9.79 -2.48 2.99
CA LEU A 33 9.63 -1.07 3.33
C LEU A 33 10.92 -0.38 3.77
N THR A 34 11.90 -1.10 4.32
CA THR A 34 13.16 -0.48 4.82
C THR A 34 14.03 0.10 3.70
N SER A 35 13.81 -0.32 2.45
CA SER A 35 14.50 0.21 1.28
C SER A 35 13.86 1.48 0.71
N ILE A 36 12.68 1.86 1.17
CA ILE A 36 11.95 3.03 0.67
C ILE A 36 12.42 4.26 1.45
N ARG A 37 12.73 5.34 0.73
CA ARG A 37 13.01 6.63 1.34
C ARG A 37 11.73 7.46 1.36
N ASP A 38 11.47 8.15 2.47
CA ASP A 38 10.31 9.01 2.64
C ASP A 38 10.22 10.10 1.55
N ASP A 39 11.37 10.54 1.02
CA ASP A 39 11.46 11.54 -0.04
C ASP A 39 10.91 11.08 -1.39
N ASP A 40 10.85 9.76 -1.62
CA ASP A 40 10.34 9.18 -2.86
C ASP A 40 8.82 8.96 -2.84
N LEU A 41 8.18 9.19 -1.68
CA LEU A 41 6.74 9.01 -1.49
C LEU A 41 5.95 10.29 -1.80
N PRO A 42 4.71 10.16 -2.29
CA PRO A 42 3.81 11.31 -2.43
C PRO A 42 3.64 12.07 -1.12
N VAL A 43 3.61 13.41 -1.19
CA VAL A 43 3.51 14.30 -0.01
C VAL A 43 2.34 13.93 0.91
N ALA A 44 1.22 13.49 0.33
CA ALA A 44 0.02 13.10 1.07
C ALA A 44 0.23 11.88 1.99
N VAL A 45 1.09 10.93 1.60
CA VAL A 45 1.35 9.69 2.38
C VAL A 45 2.65 9.75 3.17
N LYS A 46 3.51 10.74 2.88
CA LYS A 46 4.83 10.89 3.50
C LYS A 46 4.76 11.02 5.01
N GLN A 47 3.82 11.83 5.54
CA GLN A 47 3.66 11.99 6.98
C GLN A 47 3.23 10.68 7.65
N THR A 48 2.23 10.01 7.10
CA THR A 48 1.72 8.75 7.65
C THR A 48 2.78 7.63 7.59
N PHE A 49 3.63 7.62 6.56
CA PHE A 49 4.75 6.70 6.49
C PHE A 49 5.87 7.02 7.49
N ALA A 50 6.15 8.31 7.73
CA ALA A 50 7.08 8.73 8.78
C ALA A 50 6.56 8.30 10.17
N ASP A 51 5.27 8.51 10.45
CA ASP A 51 4.64 8.09 11.70
C ASP A 51 4.72 6.56 11.89
N LEU A 52 4.51 5.79 10.82
CA LEU A 52 4.69 4.33 10.82
C LEU A 52 6.16 3.94 11.09
N THR A 53 7.10 4.64 10.46
CA THR A 53 8.54 4.40 10.61
C THR A 53 8.98 4.66 12.05
N ASP A 54 8.54 5.78 12.62
CA ASP A 54 8.81 6.14 14.01
C ASP A 54 8.24 5.10 14.97
N LEU A 55 7.01 4.66 14.75
CA LEU A 55 6.37 3.62 15.56
C LEU A 55 7.12 2.28 15.50
N MET A 56 7.69 1.95 14.33
CA MET A 56 8.49 0.74 14.12
C MET A 56 9.93 0.85 14.65
N HIS A 57 10.45 2.06 14.89
CA HIS A 57 11.78 2.31 15.44
C HIS A 57 11.78 2.86 16.87
N HIS A 58 10.60 3.04 17.48
CA HIS A 58 10.44 3.68 18.79
C HIS A 58 11.13 2.91 19.93
N VAL A 59 11.25 1.59 19.82
CA VAL A 59 11.83 0.77 20.89
C VAL A 59 13.29 0.48 20.63
N THR A 60 14.13 0.79 21.62
CA THR A 60 15.55 0.45 21.58
C THR A 60 15.74 -1.08 21.51
N PRO A 61 16.48 -1.59 20.51
CA PRO A 61 16.75 -3.02 20.42
C PRO A 61 17.57 -3.55 21.59
N LEU A 62 17.26 -4.78 22.01
CA LEU A 62 18.01 -5.51 23.02
C LEU A 62 18.76 -6.68 22.36
N ASN A 63 19.97 -6.99 22.86
CA ASN A 63 20.73 -8.20 22.51
C ASN A 63 21.01 -8.39 21.00
N GLY A 64 21.14 -7.29 20.24
CA GLY A 64 21.45 -7.35 18.80
C GLY A 64 20.25 -7.70 17.89
N GLU A 65 19.01 -7.68 18.41
CA GLU A 65 17.82 -7.73 17.57
C GLU A 65 17.66 -6.43 16.74
N GLY A 66 16.97 -6.49 15.60
CA GLY A 66 16.68 -5.30 14.80
C GLY A 66 15.70 -4.35 15.53
N PRO A 67 15.74 -3.03 15.24
CA PRO A 67 14.82 -2.06 15.84
C PRO A 67 13.34 -2.42 15.58
N ILE A 68 13.04 -3.00 14.40
CA ILE A 68 11.70 -3.47 14.03
C ILE A 68 11.25 -4.62 14.94
N CYS A 69 12.09 -5.65 15.11
CA CYS A 69 11.84 -6.76 16.04
C CYS A 69 11.58 -6.26 17.46
N ALA A 70 12.36 -5.27 17.92
CA ALA A 70 12.24 -4.70 19.25
C ALA A 70 10.88 -3.99 19.47
N SER A 71 10.46 -3.19 18.50
CA SER A 71 9.18 -2.46 18.54
C SER A 71 8.00 -3.42 18.48
N VAL A 72 8.01 -4.36 17.53
CA VAL A 72 6.94 -5.35 17.37
C VAL A 72 6.83 -6.29 18.58
N ARG A 73 7.94 -6.58 19.27
CA ARG A 73 7.91 -7.35 20.53
C ARG A 73 7.08 -6.64 21.60
N LYS A 74 7.21 -5.32 21.73
CA LYS A 74 6.49 -4.52 22.73
C LYS A 74 5.03 -4.27 22.37
N MET A 75 4.68 -4.29 21.09
CA MET A 75 3.29 -4.18 20.63
C MET A 75 2.44 -5.35 21.13
N SER A 76 1.16 -5.12 21.34
CA SER A 76 0.13 -6.14 21.46
C SER A 76 -0.21 -6.73 20.08
N VAL A 77 -1.07 -7.75 20.06
CA VAL A 77 -1.59 -8.31 18.80
C VAL A 77 -2.48 -7.28 18.09
N ASP A 78 -3.26 -6.51 18.84
CA ASP A 78 -4.14 -5.46 18.30
C ASP A 78 -3.36 -4.30 17.71
N GLU A 79 -2.31 -3.82 18.40
CA GLU A 79 -1.41 -2.78 17.85
C GLU A 79 -0.72 -3.27 16.58
N ALA A 80 -0.29 -4.54 16.52
CA ALA A 80 0.30 -5.10 15.30
C ALA A 80 -0.73 -5.20 14.14
N ASN A 81 -1.99 -5.53 14.44
CA ASN A 81 -3.07 -5.49 13.46
C ASN A 81 -3.36 -4.06 12.97
N GLN A 82 -3.33 -3.08 13.86
CA GLN A 82 -3.50 -1.67 13.50
C GLN A 82 -2.37 -1.18 12.59
N CYS A 83 -1.12 -1.58 12.87
CA CYS A 83 0.01 -1.29 12.00
C CYS A 83 -0.16 -1.93 10.62
N ALA A 84 -0.62 -3.18 10.57
CA ALA A 84 -0.90 -3.86 9.32
C ALA A 84 -2.00 -3.15 8.51
N GLN A 85 -3.04 -2.63 9.18
CA GLN A 85 -4.07 -1.84 8.50
C GLN A 85 -3.54 -0.50 7.99
N LEU A 86 -2.72 0.20 8.77
CA LEU A 86 -2.07 1.44 8.32
C LEU A 86 -1.23 1.21 7.05
N MET A 87 -0.55 0.07 6.93
CA MET A 87 0.19 -0.29 5.71
C MET A 87 -0.73 -0.49 4.50
N VAL A 88 -1.91 -1.07 4.69
CA VAL A 88 -2.93 -1.24 3.64
C VAL A 88 -3.53 0.10 3.23
N ASP A 89 -3.83 0.96 4.20
CA ASP A 89 -4.36 2.31 3.95
C ASP A 89 -3.35 3.15 3.16
N LEU A 90 -2.08 3.15 3.58
CA LEU A 90 -0.96 3.78 2.85
C LEU A 90 -0.86 3.28 1.41
N TYR A 91 -0.97 1.98 1.18
CA TYR A 91 -0.99 1.41 -0.17
C TYR A 91 -2.17 1.91 -0.99
N GLY A 92 -3.37 1.94 -0.40
CA GLY A 92 -4.57 2.48 -1.02
C GLY A 92 -4.44 3.95 -1.40
N ASP A 93 -3.91 4.76 -0.50
CA ASP A 93 -3.70 6.19 -0.72
C ASP A 93 -2.66 6.45 -1.81
N MET A 94 -1.57 5.66 -1.83
CA MET A 94 -0.60 5.75 -2.93
C MET A 94 -1.22 5.41 -4.28
N ILE A 95 -2.08 4.40 -4.38
CA ILE A 95 -2.78 4.09 -5.63
C ILE A 95 -3.68 5.28 -6.01
N ARG A 96 -4.50 5.76 -5.08
CA ARG A 96 -5.42 6.89 -5.32
C ARG A 96 -4.67 8.14 -5.77
N HIS A 97 -3.53 8.46 -5.18
CA HIS A 97 -2.72 9.62 -5.55
C HIS A 97 -1.93 9.40 -6.85
N SER A 98 -1.49 8.17 -7.13
CA SER A 98 -0.86 7.82 -8.42
C SER A 98 -1.85 7.88 -9.58
N ASP A 99 -3.11 7.54 -9.32
CA ASP A 99 -4.23 7.61 -10.28
C ASP A 99 -4.84 9.01 -10.36
N SER A 100 -4.73 9.84 -9.32
CA SER A 100 -5.09 11.26 -9.39
C SER A 100 -4.20 12.06 -10.35
N GLY A 101 -3.01 11.53 -10.69
CA GLY A 101 -2.15 12.00 -11.77
C GLY A 101 -2.53 11.44 -13.15
N GLN A 102 -3.36 10.41 -13.21
CA GLN A 102 -4.11 10.07 -14.41
C GLN A 102 -5.36 10.97 -14.40
N THR A 103 -5.30 12.03 -15.22
CA THR A 103 -6.49 12.69 -15.79
C THR A 103 -7.67 11.76 -15.74
N ALA A 104 -8.72 12.17 -14.99
CA ALA A 104 -10.03 11.58 -14.98
C ALA A 104 -10.22 10.77 -16.25
N LEU A 105 -10.10 9.44 -16.15
CA LEU A 105 -10.35 8.57 -17.28
C LEU A 105 -11.74 9.03 -17.76
N PRO A 106 -11.85 9.63 -18.97
CA PRO A 106 -13.17 9.77 -19.52
C PRO A 106 -13.63 8.33 -19.56
N LEU A 107 -14.65 8.00 -18.76
CA LEU A 107 -15.43 6.81 -18.98
C LEU A 107 -15.98 7.03 -20.39
N GLN A 108 -15.19 6.65 -21.40
CA GLN A 108 -15.68 6.29 -22.70
C GLN A 108 -16.49 5.03 -22.40
N PHE A 109 -17.70 5.28 -21.92
CA PHE A 109 -18.83 4.43 -22.23
C PHE A 109 -18.73 4.28 -23.74
N GLY A 110 -18.13 3.16 -24.15
CA GLY A 110 -18.12 2.73 -25.53
C GLY A 110 -19.56 2.90 -25.98
N GLU A 111 -19.72 3.87 -26.86
CA GLU A 111 -20.97 4.20 -27.51
C GLU A 111 -21.55 2.85 -27.93
N ARG A 112 -22.63 2.44 -27.25
CA ARG A 112 -23.33 1.20 -27.58
C ARG A 112 -23.58 1.29 -29.07
N ARG A 113 -22.91 0.40 -29.81
CA ARG A 113 -23.09 0.11 -31.23
C ARG A 113 -24.30 0.86 -31.78
N SER A 114 -24.04 1.98 -32.45
CA SER A 114 -25.01 2.53 -33.40
C SER A 114 -25.32 1.40 -34.37
N VAL A 115 -26.51 0.82 -34.22
CA VAL A 115 -27.03 -0.12 -35.21
C VAL A 115 -27.14 0.68 -36.51
N PRO A 116 -26.47 0.30 -37.61
CA PRO A 116 -26.72 0.95 -38.87
C PRO A 116 -28.19 0.71 -39.23
N ALA A 117 -28.94 1.79 -39.38
CA ALA A 117 -30.26 1.76 -39.98
C ALA A 117 -30.07 1.25 -41.42
N LEU A 118 -30.28 -0.05 -41.63
CA LEU A 118 -30.29 -0.65 -42.96
C LEU A 118 -31.52 -0.13 -43.70
N LEU A 119 -31.26 0.94 -44.46
CA LEU A 119 -31.83 1.37 -45.72
C LEU A 119 -33.13 0.65 -46.17
N VAL A 120 -34.21 1.43 -46.06
CA VAL A 120 -35.46 1.43 -46.82
C VAL A 120 -35.44 0.62 -48.13
N LYS A 121 -36.48 -0.19 -48.34
CA LYS A 121 -37.00 -0.42 -49.69
C LYS A 121 -38.51 -0.28 -49.70
N THR A 122 -38.94 0.80 -50.36
CA THR A 122 -40.30 1.09 -50.81
C THR A 122 -40.81 -0.01 -51.74
N ASN A 123 -42.05 -0.43 -51.54
CA ASN A 123 -42.97 -0.85 -52.59
C ASN A 123 -44.41 -0.67 -52.10
#